data_AF-X1DXD3-F1
#
_entry.id   AF-X1DXD3-F1
#
_cell.length_a   1.000
_cell.length_b   1.000
_cell.length_c   1.000
_cell.angle_alpha   90.00
_cell.angle_beta   90.00
_cell.angle_gamma   90.00
#
_symmetry.space_group_name_H-M   'P 1'
#
loop_
_entity.id
_entity.type
_entity.pdbx_description
1 polymer ?
#
loop_
_entity_poly.entity_id
_entity_poly.type
_entity_poly.pdbx_seq_one_letter_code
_entity_poly.pdbx_strand_id
1 'polypeptide(L)'
;MSAFEKIIESLQKKRSFILEAGAGSGKTHTLIQTVNYLLDNHSEELIEKGQKIACITFTNVAKDQIIERTGGNELVLAKTIHEFLWESIANYQKHLHPKLEELNKYYNDIRKTYEYIENLEEEIKGKNISYWDYGRNLLDGKITHEDVLLLSNYMFRDFKKLSKILTDKFPFLFVDEYQDTEPETIELLIDYHLLRNPSE
;
A
#
# COMPACT_ATOMS: atom_id res chain seq x y z
N MET A 1 -26.98 4.20 -16.41
CA MET A 1 -25.67 4.72 -16.02
C MET A 1 -24.70 3.55 -15.92
N SER A 2 -23.65 3.53 -16.74
CA SER A 2 -22.63 2.49 -16.76
C SER A 2 -21.80 2.51 -15.47
N ALA A 3 -21.05 1.43 -15.20
CA ALA A 3 -20.15 1.38 -14.04
C ALA A 3 -19.12 2.51 -14.08
N PHE A 4 -18.57 2.78 -15.27
CA PHE A 4 -17.63 3.87 -15.50
C PHE A 4 -18.26 5.24 -15.21
N GLU A 5 -19.46 5.52 -15.71
CA GLU A 5 -20.15 6.80 -15.45
C GLU A 5 -20.35 7.05 -13.95
N LYS A 6 -20.71 6.02 -13.18
CA LYS A 6 -20.84 6.13 -11.71
C LYS A 6 -19.50 6.42 -11.03
N ILE A 7 -18.42 5.80 -11.49
CA ILE A 7 -17.07 6.05 -10.96
C ILE A 7 -16.67 7.51 -11.19
N ILE A 8 -16.91 8.04 -12.40
CA ILE A 8 -16.61 9.44 -12.73
C ILE A 8 -17.42 10.39 -11.85
N GLU A 9 -18.71 10.12 -11.63
CA GLU A 9 -19.54 10.90 -10.71
C GLU A 9 -18.98 10.91 -9.28
N SER A 10 -18.54 9.76 -8.77
CA SER A 10 -17.90 9.66 -7.44
C SER A 10 -16.58 10.43 -7.37
N LEU A 11 -15.75 10.37 -8.42
CA LEU A 11 -14.50 11.13 -8.49
C LEU A 11 -14.75 12.64 -8.44
N GLN A 12 -15.72 13.13 -9.22
CA GLN A 12 -16.10 14.55 -9.23
C GLN A 12 -16.62 15.02 -7.85
N LYS A 13 -17.35 14.16 -7.15
CA LYS A 13 -17.83 14.42 -5.78
C LYS A 13 -16.79 14.17 -4.70
N LYS A 14 -15.58 13.72 -5.05
CA LYS A 14 -14.50 13.31 -4.13
C LYS A 14 -14.99 12.28 -3.11
N ARG A 15 -15.70 11.25 -3.57
CA ARG A 15 -16.22 10.16 -2.74
C ARG A 15 -15.46 8.85 -2.99
N SER A 16 -15.32 8.08 -1.92
CA SER A 16 -14.80 6.71 -2.01
C SER A 16 -15.87 5.81 -2.64
N PHE A 17 -15.48 4.83 -3.45
CA PHE A 17 -16.40 3.89 -4.10
C PHE A 17 -15.85 2.46 -4.06
N ILE A 18 -16.74 1.48 -4.23
CA ILE A 18 -16.41 0.06 -4.38
C ILE A 18 -17.02 -0.41 -5.70
N LEU A 19 -16.21 -1.10 -6.51
CA LEU A 19 -16.68 -1.74 -7.74
C LEU A 19 -16.84 -3.25 -7.52
N GLU A 20 -18.04 -3.66 -7.16
CA GLU A 20 -18.40 -5.08 -7.07
C GLU A 20 -18.80 -5.62 -8.44
N ALA A 21 -18.05 -6.58 -8.96
CA ALA A 21 -18.41 -7.26 -10.19
C ALA A 21 -17.86 -8.70 -10.22
N GLY A 22 -18.61 -9.60 -10.87
CA GLY A 22 -18.25 -11.02 -10.98
C GLY A 22 -16.97 -11.25 -11.79
N ALA A 23 -16.44 -12.47 -11.75
CA ALA A 23 -15.28 -12.84 -12.55
C ALA A 23 -15.52 -12.56 -14.05
N GLY A 24 -14.50 -12.05 -14.76
CA GLY A 24 -14.59 -11.75 -16.19
C GLY A 24 -15.44 -10.52 -16.56
N SER A 25 -15.97 -9.78 -15.59
CA SER A 25 -16.81 -8.58 -15.80
C SER A 25 -16.05 -7.34 -16.31
N GLY A 26 -14.72 -7.39 -16.38
CA GLY A 26 -13.90 -6.27 -16.82
C GLY A 26 -13.55 -5.25 -15.72
N LYS A 27 -13.42 -5.68 -14.45
CA LYS A 27 -12.96 -4.82 -13.34
C LYS A 27 -11.64 -4.12 -13.67
N THR A 28 -10.60 -4.88 -14.02
CA THR A 28 -9.30 -4.31 -14.42
C THR A 28 -9.43 -3.39 -15.63
N HIS A 29 -10.29 -3.71 -16.61
CA HIS A 29 -10.55 -2.81 -17.74
C HIS A 29 -11.14 -1.47 -17.28
N THR A 30 -12.12 -1.51 -16.37
CA THR A 30 -12.75 -0.32 -15.80
C THR A 30 -11.77 0.50 -14.97
N LEU A 31 -10.89 -0.15 -14.21
CA LEU A 31 -9.78 0.50 -13.50
C LEU A 31 -8.87 1.25 -14.48
N ILE A 32 -8.40 0.60 -15.55
CA ILE A 32 -7.54 1.24 -16.56
C ILE A 32 -8.25 2.42 -17.25
N GLN A 33 -9.53 2.26 -17.61
CA GLN A 33 -10.31 3.37 -18.16
C GLN A 33 -10.40 4.57 -17.20
N THR A 34 -10.55 4.29 -15.91
CA THR A 34 -10.59 5.32 -14.86
C THR A 34 -9.25 6.03 -14.71
N VAL A 35 -8.14 5.27 -14.71
CA VAL A 35 -6.79 5.83 -14.67
C VAL A 35 -6.53 6.71 -15.90
N ASN A 36 -6.86 6.24 -17.10
CA ASN A 36 -6.68 7.04 -18.32
C ASN A 36 -7.51 8.32 -18.31
N TYR A 37 -8.75 8.26 -17.83
CA TYR A 37 -9.56 9.46 -17.62
C TYR A 37 -8.86 10.46 -16.69
N LEU A 38 -8.30 10.00 -15.57
CA LEU A 38 -7.58 10.88 -14.65
C LEU A 38 -6.31 11.47 -15.28
N LEU A 39 -5.58 10.70 -16.09
CA LEU A 39 -4.42 11.21 -16.83
C LEU A 39 -4.83 12.30 -17.83
N ASP A 40 -5.93 12.08 -18.56
CA ASP A 40 -6.43 13.04 -19.57
C ASP A 40 -6.94 14.35 -18.93
N ASN A 41 -7.45 14.30 -17.70
CA ASN A 41 -8.16 15.43 -17.08
C ASN A 41 -7.42 16.08 -15.89
N HIS A 42 -6.45 15.39 -15.28
CA HIS A 42 -5.77 15.84 -14.05
C HIS A 42 -4.25 15.78 -14.10
N SER A 43 -3.63 15.35 -15.22
CA SER A 43 -2.17 15.20 -15.29
C SER A 43 -1.39 16.48 -14.98
N GLU A 44 -1.82 17.63 -15.52
CA GLU A 44 -1.17 18.93 -15.25
C GLU A 44 -1.16 19.26 -13.75
N GLU A 45 -2.31 19.12 -13.07
CA GLU A 45 -2.44 19.36 -11.64
C GLU A 45 -1.57 18.38 -10.82
N LEU A 46 -1.54 17.11 -11.20
CA LEU A 46 -0.74 16.09 -10.53
C LEU A 46 0.76 16.41 -10.66
N ILE A 47 1.22 16.81 -11.85
CA ILE A 47 2.62 17.20 -12.09
C ILE A 47 2.99 18.42 -11.24
N GLU A 48 2.18 19.47 -11.26
CA GLU A 48 2.43 20.71 -10.52
C GLU A 48 2.59 20.44 -9.01
N LYS A 49 1.78 19.53 -8.47
CA LYS A 49 1.78 19.18 -7.04
C LYS A 49 2.74 18.05 -6.67
N GLY A 50 3.45 17.46 -7.64
CA GLY A 50 4.30 16.29 -7.42
C GLY A 50 3.53 15.05 -6.94
N GLN A 51 2.27 14.94 -7.34
CA GLN A 51 1.34 13.88 -6.95
C GLN A 51 1.31 12.76 -7.99
N LYS A 52 0.84 11.57 -7.57
CA LYS A 52 0.69 10.40 -8.44
C LYS A 52 -0.64 9.70 -8.19
N ILE A 53 -1.09 8.93 -9.18
CA ILE A 53 -2.18 7.96 -9.04
C ILE A 53 -1.57 6.66 -8.53
N ALA A 54 -2.04 6.13 -7.40
CA ALA A 54 -1.59 4.84 -6.87
C ALA A 54 -2.55 3.72 -7.31
N CYS A 55 -2.00 2.64 -7.84
CA CYS A 55 -2.72 1.39 -8.14
C CYS A 55 -2.06 0.26 -7.36
N ILE A 56 -2.78 -0.29 -6.39
CA ILE A 56 -2.30 -1.35 -5.51
C ILE A 56 -2.92 -2.68 -5.95
N THR A 57 -2.10 -3.71 -6.07
CA THR A 57 -2.52 -5.07 -6.41
C THR A 57 -1.95 -6.09 -5.43
N PHE A 58 -2.34 -7.36 -5.57
CA PHE A 58 -1.84 -8.45 -4.73
C PHE A 58 -0.86 -9.38 -5.45
N THR A 59 -0.68 -9.22 -6.76
CA THR A 59 0.23 -10.05 -7.55
C THR A 59 1.09 -9.19 -8.47
N ASN A 60 2.32 -9.65 -8.72
CA ASN A 60 3.20 -9.02 -9.70
C ASN A 60 2.58 -9.03 -11.10
N VAL A 61 1.84 -10.09 -11.48
CA VAL A 61 1.17 -10.17 -12.78
C VAL A 61 0.13 -9.06 -12.94
N ALA A 62 -0.73 -8.83 -11.93
CA ALA A 62 -1.72 -7.74 -11.99
C ALA A 62 -1.05 -6.37 -11.99
N LYS A 63 0.02 -6.19 -11.19
CA LYS A 63 0.84 -4.97 -11.20
C LYS A 63 1.38 -4.67 -12.60
N ASP A 64 2.06 -5.64 -13.19
CA ASP A 64 2.72 -5.50 -14.50
C ASP A 64 1.70 -5.25 -15.61
N GLN A 65 0.52 -5.88 -15.53
CA GLN A 65 -0.59 -5.62 -16.44
C GLN A 65 -1.09 -4.17 -16.35
N ILE A 66 -1.15 -3.57 -15.16
CA ILE A 66 -1.52 -2.15 -15.02
C ILE A 66 -0.44 -1.25 -15.62
N ILE A 67 0.83 -1.54 -15.35
CA ILE A 67 1.97 -0.77 -15.92
C ILE A 67 1.91 -0.81 -17.45
N GLU A 68 1.77 -1.99 -18.04
CA GLU A 68 1.70 -2.17 -19.49
C GLU A 68 0.52 -1.40 -20.09
N ARG A 69 -0.68 -1.52 -19.51
CA ARG A 69 -1.91 -0.93 -20.06
C ARG A 69 -2.02 0.58 -19.86
N THR A 70 -1.25 1.14 -18.93
CA THR A 70 -1.11 2.59 -18.73
C THR A 70 0.07 3.16 -19.51
N GLY A 71 0.76 2.35 -20.31
CA GLY A 71 1.92 2.76 -21.11
C GLY A 71 3.14 3.13 -20.26
N GLY A 72 3.23 2.65 -19.02
CA GLY A 72 4.33 3.00 -18.10
C GLY A 72 4.36 4.48 -17.71
N ASN A 73 3.21 5.16 -17.72
CA ASN A 73 3.12 6.59 -17.40
C ASN A 73 3.68 6.88 -15.99
N GLU A 74 4.60 7.83 -15.87
CA GLU A 74 5.29 8.15 -14.61
C GLU A 74 4.37 8.67 -13.49
N LEU A 75 3.19 9.17 -13.86
CA LEU A 75 2.16 9.60 -12.91
C LEU A 75 1.39 8.43 -12.30
N VAL A 76 1.51 7.22 -12.85
CA VAL A 76 0.87 6.01 -12.33
C VAL A 76 1.90 5.18 -11.56
N LEU A 77 1.68 5.05 -10.25
CA LEU A 77 2.42 4.15 -9.40
C LEU A 77 1.64 2.84 -9.24
N ALA A 78 1.99 1.83 -10.02
CA ALA A 78 1.46 0.48 -9.85
C ALA A 78 2.41 -0.37 -8.99
N LYS A 79 1.92 -0.92 -7.89
CA LYS A 79 2.69 -1.71 -6.92
C LYS A 79 1.87 -2.85 -6.36
N THR A 80 2.53 -3.94 -5.96
CA THR A 80 1.90 -4.85 -5.01
C THR A 80 1.73 -4.16 -3.66
N ILE A 81 0.82 -4.64 -2.82
CA ILE A 81 0.61 -4.07 -1.49
C ILE A 81 1.88 -4.04 -0.63
N HIS A 82 2.70 -5.09 -0.68
CA HIS A 82 3.95 -5.16 0.09
C HIS A 82 4.96 -4.12 -0.38
N GLU A 83 5.14 -3.97 -1.69
CA GLU A 83 6.02 -2.94 -2.24
C GLU A 83 5.51 -1.54 -1.87
N PHE A 84 4.20 -1.28 -2.00
CA PHE A 84 3.61 0.01 -1.66
C PHE A 84 3.79 0.35 -0.17
N LEU A 85 3.47 -0.59 0.71
CA LEU A 85 3.60 -0.40 2.15
C LEU A 85 5.05 -0.22 2.58
N TRP A 86 5.96 -1.05 2.05
CA TRP A 86 7.39 -0.90 2.33
C TRP A 86 7.92 0.45 1.87
N GLU A 87 7.65 0.86 0.62
CA GLU A 87 8.07 2.18 0.10
C GLU A 87 7.51 3.34 0.92
N SER A 88 6.35 3.15 1.55
CA SER A 88 5.71 4.14 2.42
C SER A 88 6.44 4.33 3.75
N ILE A 89 7.16 3.31 4.25
CA ILE A 89 7.79 3.34 5.58
C ILE A 89 9.32 3.22 5.56
N ALA A 90 9.93 2.74 4.47
CA ALA A 90 11.34 2.37 4.38
C ALA A 90 12.31 3.49 4.75
N ASN A 91 11.96 4.75 4.46
CA ASN A 91 12.84 5.89 4.73
C ASN A 91 12.84 6.32 6.21
N TYR A 92 11.96 5.76 7.05
CA TYR A 92 11.82 6.12 8.46
C TYR A 92 12.57 5.16 9.39
N GLN A 93 13.81 4.79 9.04
CA GLN A 93 14.63 3.80 9.75
C GLN A 93 14.69 4.02 11.27
N LYS A 94 14.90 5.26 11.71
CA LYS A 94 14.93 5.61 13.15
C LYS A 94 13.64 5.25 13.89
N HIS A 95 12.49 5.29 13.21
CA HIS A 95 11.20 4.91 13.77
C HIS A 95 10.94 3.41 13.60
N LEU A 96 11.45 2.79 12.53
CA LEU A 96 11.33 1.35 12.28
C LEU A 96 12.11 0.51 13.29
N HIS A 97 13.30 0.96 13.73
CA HIS A 97 14.14 0.21 14.69
C HIS A 97 13.38 -0.19 15.96
N PRO A 98 12.74 0.74 16.71
CA PRO A 98 11.92 0.37 17.86
C PRO A 98 10.75 -0.56 17.52
N LYS A 99 10.26 -0.57 16.26
CA LYS A 99 9.15 -1.41 15.81
C LYS A 99 9.57 -2.84 15.49
N LEU A 100 10.85 -3.07 15.18
CA LEU A 100 11.38 -4.44 15.11
C LEU A 100 11.35 -5.15 16.44
N GLU A 101 11.54 -4.44 17.55
CA GLU A 101 11.44 -5.00 18.90
C GLU A 101 10.00 -5.41 19.23
N GLU A 102 9.01 -4.58 18.85
CA GLU A 102 7.59 -4.93 18.97
C GLU A 102 7.24 -6.16 18.13
N LEU A 103 7.77 -6.24 16.90
CA LEU A 103 7.60 -7.39 16.00
C LEU A 103 8.26 -8.67 16.55
N ASN A 104 9.46 -8.56 17.13
CA ASN A 104 10.18 -9.67 17.77
C ASN A 104 9.36 -10.29 18.91
N LYS A 105 8.76 -9.44 19.76
CA LYS A 105 7.83 -9.87 20.83
C LYS A 105 6.57 -10.51 20.27
N TYR A 106 5.94 -9.90 19.27
CA TYR A 106 4.72 -10.44 18.65
C TYR A 106 4.92 -11.88 18.15
N TYR A 107 6.03 -12.15 17.45
CA TYR A 107 6.28 -13.48 16.92
C TYR A 107 6.59 -14.53 17.98
N ASN A 108 7.19 -14.13 19.10
CA ASN A 108 7.46 -15.03 20.21
C ASN A 108 6.22 -15.28 21.08
N ASP A 109 5.56 -14.21 21.52
CA ASP A 109 4.48 -14.26 22.51
C ASP A 109 3.13 -14.68 21.89
N ILE A 110 2.81 -14.09 20.73
CA ILE A 110 1.49 -14.23 20.10
C ILE A 110 1.51 -15.36 19.06
N ARG A 111 2.38 -15.25 18.04
CA ARG A 111 2.38 -16.21 16.93
C ARG A 111 3.13 -17.51 17.28
N LYS A 112 4.06 -17.48 18.24
CA LYS A 112 4.92 -18.62 18.65
C LYS A 112 5.64 -19.29 17.48
N THR A 113 6.11 -18.49 16.52
CA THR A 113 6.73 -18.96 15.26
C THR A 113 8.22 -18.68 15.20
N TYR A 114 8.73 -17.75 16.01
CA TYR A 114 10.15 -17.43 16.09
C TYR A 114 10.57 -17.30 17.55
N GLU A 115 11.82 -17.70 17.83
CA GLU A 115 12.45 -17.43 19.12
C GLU A 115 12.69 -15.94 19.30
N TYR A 116 12.54 -15.47 20.54
CA TYR A 116 12.82 -14.09 20.90
C TYR A 116 14.33 -13.83 20.83
N ILE A 117 14.71 -12.75 20.14
CA ILE A 117 16.09 -12.30 20.07
C ILE A 117 16.31 -11.28 21.19
N GLU A 118 17.12 -11.61 22.19
CA GLU A 118 17.47 -10.67 23.27
C GLU A 118 18.31 -9.50 22.75
N ASN A 119 18.08 -8.29 23.29
CA ASN A 119 18.81 -7.06 22.96
C ASN A 119 18.86 -6.72 21.46
N LEU A 120 17.81 -7.10 20.70
CA LEU A 120 17.77 -6.94 19.25
C LEU A 120 18.11 -5.52 18.80
N GLU A 121 17.60 -4.48 19.48
CA GLU A 121 17.87 -3.07 19.13
C GLU A 121 19.36 -2.73 19.12
N GLU A 122 20.15 -3.25 20.08
CA GLU A 122 21.59 -3.01 20.12
C GLU A 122 22.32 -3.86 19.07
N GLU A 123 21.89 -5.10 18.84
CA GLU A 123 22.47 -6.00 17.81
C GLU A 123 22.33 -5.45 16.38
N ILE A 124 21.23 -4.74 16.09
CA ILE A 124 20.97 -4.16 14.77
C ILE A 124 21.39 -2.70 14.66
N LYS A 125 22.06 -2.15 15.67
CA LYS A 125 22.43 -0.74 15.71
C LYS A 125 23.33 -0.38 14.53
N GLY A 126 22.91 0.64 13.79
CA GLY A 126 23.61 1.10 12.58
C GLY A 126 23.36 0.24 11.34
N LYS A 127 22.56 -0.83 11.42
CA LYS A 127 22.09 -1.60 10.26
C LYS A 127 20.78 -1.00 9.75
N ASN A 128 20.61 -0.91 8.44
CA ASN A 128 19.33 -0.54 7.86
C ASN A 128 18.40 -1.74 7.79
N ILE A 129 17.14 -1.50 8.07
CA ILE A 129 16.05 -2.43 7.86
C ILE A 129 15.70 -2.43 6.38
N SER A 130 15.67 -3.60 5.76
CA SER A 130 15.41 -3.80 4.34
C SER A 130 14.44 -4.95 4.11
N TYR A 131 13.45 -4.71 3.25
CA TYR A 131 12.55 -5.75 2.77
C TYR A 131 13.28 -6.71 1.81
N TRP A 132 13.13 -8.01 2.05
CA TRP A 132 13.91 -9.08 1.45
C TRP A 132 13.08 -10.37 1.26
N ASP A 133 13.08 -10.91 0.05
CA ASP A 133 12.23 -12.05 -0.32
C ASP A 133 12.87 -13.43 -0.05
N TYR A 134 14.17 -13.49 0.30
CA TYR A 134 14.87 -14.77 0.50
C TYR A 134 14.96 -15.20 1.97
N GLY A 135 13.99 -14.79 2.78
CA GLY A 135 13.83 -15.23 4.16
C GLY A 135 14.24 -14.21 5.23
N ARG A 136 13.69 -14.41 6.42
CA ARG A 136 13.82 -13.49 7.56
C ARG A 136 15.20 -13.59 8.21
N ASN A 137 15.83 -12.44 8.46
CA ASN A 137 17.01 -12.34 9.31
C ASN A 137 17.03 -10.97 9.98
N LEU A 138 16.41 -10.89 11.16
CA LEU A 138 16.30 -9.63 11.89
C LEU A 138 17.64 -9.09 12.35
N LEU A 139 18.60 -9.95 12.70
CA LEU A 139 19.94 -9.52 13.13
C LEU A 139 20.65 -8.74 12.02
N ASP A 140 20.33 -8.99 10.75
CA ASP A 140 20.83 -8.21 9.61
C ASP A 140 19.84 -7.17 9.07
N GLY A 141 18.75 -6.90 9.80
CA GLY A 141 17.71 -5.96 9.38
C GLY A 141 16.85 -6.45 8.21
N LYS A 142 16.89 -7.75 7.87
CA LYS A 142 16.15 -8.31 6.74
C LYS A 142 14.76 -8.80 7.17
N ILE A 143 13.74 -8.19 6.58
CA ILE A 143 12.33 -8.46 6.87
C ILE A 143 11.63 -9.07 5.66
N THR A 144 10.58 -9.86 5.89
CA THR A 144 9.78 -10.54 4.87
C THR A 144 8.47 -9.81 4.56
N HIS A 145 7.68 -10.33 3.61
CA HIS A 145 6.33 -9.85 3.31
C HIS A 145 5.44 -9.70 4.56
N GLU A 146 5.40 -10.74 5.41
CA GLU A 146 4.58 -10.74 6.62
C GLU A 146 5.05 -9.66 7.61
N ASP A 147 6.37 -9.51 7.75
CA ASP A 147 6.96 -8.50 8.61
C ASP A 147 6.63 -7.09 8.10
N VAL A 148 6.60 -6.87 6.78
CA VAL A 148 6.24 -5.58 6.17
C VAL A 148 4.81 -5.17 6.53
N LEU A 149 3.86 -6.10 6.47
CA LEU A 149 2.45 -5.82 6.84
C LEU A 149 2.36 -5.36 8.30
N LEU A 150 3.00 -6.11 9.20
CA LEU A 150 2.93 -5.85 10.64
C LEU A 150 3.69 -4.57 11.04
N LEU A 151 4.88 -4.35 10.49
CA LEU A 151 5.63 -3.12 10.70
C LEU A 151 4.89 -1.90 10.15
N SER A 152 4.26 -2.03 8.98
CA SER A 152 3.44 -0.96 8.43
C SER A 152 2.30 -0.60 9.38
N ASN A 153 1.60 -1.61 9.91
CA ASN A 153 0.54 -1.40 10.90
C ASN A 153 1.07 -0.62 12.12
N TYR A 154 2.18 -1.04 12.73
CA TYR A 154 2.78 -0.31 13.86
C TYR A 154 3.15 1.13 13.50
N MET A 155 3.69 1.34 12.30
CA MET A 155 4.11 2.65 11.82
C MET A 155 2.90 3.59 11.60
N PHE A 156 1.84 3.16 10.92
CA PHE A 156 0.66 3.98 10.68
C PHE A 156 -0.23 4.14 11.92
N ARG A 157 -0.21 3.17 12.85
CA ARG A 157 -0.84 3.29 14.16
C ARG A 157 -0.22 4.45 14.95
N ASP A 158 1.12 4.47 15.04
CA ASP A 158 1.83 5.36 15.96
C ASP A 158 2.22 6.70 15.34
N PHE A 159 2.37 6.75 14.01
CA PHE A 159 2.78 7.94 13.28
C PHE A 159 1.71 8.38 12.27
N LYS A 160 0.62 8.98 12.77
CA LYS A 160 -0.51 9.47 11.93
C LYS A 160 -0.12 10.45 10.82
N LYS A 161 1.04 11.10 10.93
CA LYS A 161 1.60 11.93 9.84
C LYS A 161 1.90 11.13 8.57
N LEU A 162 2.20 9.83 8.67
CA LEU A 162 2.44 8.97 7.52
C LEU A 162 1.20 8.86 6.63
N SER A 163 0.02 8.67 7.22
CA SER A 163 -1.25 8.67 6.50
C SER A 163 -1.47 9.96 5.73
N LYS A 164 -1.17 11.11 6.37
CA LYS A 164 -1.27 12.41 5.71
C LYS A 164 -0.28 12.57 4.55
N ILE A 165 0.97 12.14 4.73
CA ILE A 165 1.97 12.15 3.66
C ILE A 165 1.52 11.30 2.48
N LEU A 166 0.94 10.11 2.74
CA LEU A 166 0.40 9.26 1.68
C LEU A 166 -0.75 9.93 0.95
N THR A 167 -1.73 10.48 1.66
CA THR A 167 -2.88 11.14 1.01
C THR A 167 -2.49 12.40 0.26
N ASP A 168 -1.48 13.12 0.74
CA ASP A 168 -0.96 14.31 0.06
C ASP A 168 -0.19 13.91 -1.23
N LYS A 169 0.49 12.75 -1.24
CA LYS A 169 1.24 12.23 -2.41
C LYS A 169 0.35 11.50 -3.42
N PHE A 170 -0.71 10.84 -2.96
CA PHE A 170 -1.58 9.98 -3.76
C PHE A 170 -3.04 10.40 -3.61
N PRO A 171 -3.49 11.47 -4.29
CA PRO A 171 -4.88 11.94 -4.22
C PRO A 171 -5.88 10.95 -4.83
N PHE A 172 -5.41 10.07 -5.71
CA PHE A 172 -6.19 8.97 -6.26
C PHE A 172 -5.48 7.65 -5.94
N LEU A 173 -6.17 6.75 -5.24
CA LEU A 173 -5.66 5.44 -4.86
C LEU A 173 -6.70 4.38 -5.20
N PHE A 174 -6.29 3.39 -5.96
CA PHE A 174 -7.11 2.25 -6.36
C PHE A 174 -6.52 0.96 -5.82
N VAL A 175 -7.37 0.06 -5.35
CA VAL A 175 -6.99 -1.30 -4.94
C VAL A 175 -7.70 -2.27 -5.85
N ASP A 176 -6.96 -3.07 -6.62
CA ASP A 176 -7.50 -4.13 -7.47
C ASP A 176 -7.49 -5.47 -6.73
N GLU A 177 -8.41 -6.36 -7.09
CA GLU A 177 -8.57 -7.70 -6.51
C GLU A 177 -8.67 -7.73 -4.96
N TYR A 178 -9.31 -6.71 -4.38
CA TYR A 178 -9.47 -6.61 -2.92
C TYR A 178 -10.21 -7.81 -2.30
N GLN A 179 -11.07 -8.48 -3.08
CA GLN A 179 -11.83 -9.63 -2.62
C GLN A 179 -11.01 -10.93 -2.48
N ASP A 180 -9.84 -11.01 -3.12
CA ASP A 180 -9.00 -12.21 -3.16
C ASP A 180 -7.89 -12.16 -2.10
N THR A 181 -8.02 -11.26 -1.13
CA THR A 181 -7.03 -10.98 -0.08
C THR A 181 -7.62 -11.24 1.31
N GLU A 182 -6.75 -11.58 2.25
CA GLU A 182 -7.08 -11.61 3.67
C GLU A 182 -7.73 -10.29 4.12
N PRO A 183 -8.96 -10.32 4.67
CA PRO A 183 -9.72 -9.13 5.02
C PRO A 183 -8.95 -8.15 5.92
N GLU A 184 -8.14 -8.67 6.85
CA GLU A 184 -7.31 -7.88 7.76
C GLU A 184 -6.34 -6.96 7.01
N THR A 185 -5.77 -7.42 5.88
CA THR A 185 -4.82 -6.63 5.09
C THR A 185 -5.51 -5.44 4.41
N ILE A 186 -6.74 -5.65 3.92
CA ILE A 186 -7.57 -4.60 3.34
C ILE A 186 -8.04 -3.62 4.41
N GLU A 187 -8.52 -4.12 5.54
CA GLU A 187 -8.95 -3.29 6.66
C GLU A 187 -7.81 -2.40 7.16
N LEU A 188 -6.61 -2.96 7.34
CA LEU A 188 -5.40 -2.20 7.71
C LEU A 188 -5.10 -1.08 6.72
N LEU A 189 -5.09 -1.39 5.43
CA LEU A 189 -4.81 -0.39 4.39
C LEU A 189 -5.90 0.70 4.35
N ILE A 190 -7.18 0.31 4.28
CA ILE A 190 -8.28 1.22 4.02
C ILE A 190 -8.67 2.02 5.28
N ASP A 191 -8.77 1.37 6.42
CA ASP A 191 -9.35 1.97 7.63
C ASP A 191 -8.29 2.55 8.57
N TYR A 192 -7.04 2.10 8.49
CA TYR A 192 -5.98 2.54 9.40
C TYR A 192 -4.84 3.30 8.73
N HIS A 193 -4.48 2.98 7.48
CA HIS A 193 -3.36 3.63 6.79
C HIS A 193 -3.78 4.86 6.01
N LEU A 194 -5.00 4.88 5.43
CA LEU A 194 -5.48 5.95 4.56
C LEU A 194 -6.48 6.87 5.26
N LEU A 195 -6.46 8.17 4.91
CA LEU A 195 -7.53 9.09 5.29
C LEU A 195 -8.63 8.98 4.23
N ARG A 196 -9.80 8.47 4.63
CA ARG A 196 -10.91 8.23 3.69
C ARG A 196 -11.73 9.49 3.47
N ASN A 197 -12.11 9.69 2.21
CA ASN A 197 -13.24 10.54 1.89
C ASN A 197 -14.55 9.85 2.32
N PRO A 198 -15.63 10.61 2.57
CA PRO A 198 -16.96 10.03 2.78
C PRO A 198 -17.28 8.99 1.70
N SER A 199 -17.82 7.84 2.11
CA SER A 199 -18.34 6.81 1.21
C SER A 199 -19.78 7.14 0.81
N GLU A 200 -20.19 6.67 -0.37
CA GLU A 200 -21.63 6.50 -0.67
C GLU A 200 -22.22 5.30 0.08
#